data_AF-A0A9P8DQ49-F1
#
_entry.id   AF-A0A9P8DQ49-F1
#
_cell.length_a   1.000
_cell.length_b   1.000
_cell.length_c   1.000
_cell.angle_alpha   90.00
_cell.angle_beta   90.00
_cell.angle_gamma   90.00
#
_symmetry.space_group_name_H-M   'P 1'
#
loop_
_entity.id
_entity.type
_entity.pdbx_description
1 polymer ?
#
loop_
_entity_poly.entity_id
_entity_poly.type
_entity_poly.pdbx_seq_one_letter_code
_entity_poly.pdbx_strand_id
1 'polypeptide(L)'
;MLLFSIVSFFLFWTPVSALQVTPNSPCSQFCLDRSDPNSYETRGSEIVCDDDDFKRKAAGQKFQRCLACLQDSAFKQGDESDQDWFLYNMRYSFDYCIFGYPNATGISSGPCITSEACGPIGNALKKGITEPNDREQYDYCDTDDKAMLGDAVDKCQACVKADSSQTIISNCEPFPNPAA
;
A
#
# COMPACT_ATOMS: atom_id res chain seq x y z
N MET A 1 -24.22 -51.04 -10.72
CA MET A 1 -24.22 -49.93 -9.73
C MET A 1 -22.89 -49.92 -9.02
N LEU A 2 -21.99 -49.01 -9.38
CA LEU A 2 -20.86 -48.58 -8.55
C LEU A 2 -20.58 -47.13 -8.97
N LEU A 3 -21.20 -46.19 -8.27
CA LEU A 3 -20.97 -44.76 -8.40
C LEU A 3 -19.69 -44.44 -7.61
N PHE A 4 -18.60 -44.12 -8.31
CA PHE A 4 -17.40 -43.57 -7.68
C PHE A 4 -17.63 -42.07 -7.44
N SER A 5 -17.87 -41.70 -6.19
CA SER A 5 -17.88 -40.30 -5.75
C SER A 5 -16.48 -39.72 -5.86
N ILE A 6 -16.26 -38.83 -6.83
CA ILE A 6 -15.07 -37.99 -6.90
C ILE A 6 -15.31 -36.83 -5.93
N VAL A 7 -14.74 -36.90 -4.73
CA VAL A 7 -14.68 -35.75 -3.81
C VAL A 7 -13.63 -34.80 -4.37
N SER A 8 -14.08 -33.79 -5.12
CA SER A 8 -13.23 -32.72 -5.62
C SER A 8 -12.89 -31.79 -4.45
N PHE A 9 -11.69 -31.96 -3.88
CA PHE A 9 -11.16 -31.06 -2.86
C PHE A 9 -10.75 -29.76 -3.58
N PHE A 10 -11.68 -28.83 -3.73
CA PHE A 10 -11.34 -27.45 -4.08
C PHE A 10 -10.51 -26.89 -2.94
N LEU A 11 -9.19 -26.88 -3.10
CA LEU A 11 -8.32 -26.02 -2.32
C LEU A 11 -8.75 -24.59 -2.67
N PHE A 12 -9.56 -23.98 -1.81
CA PHE A 12 -9.79 -22.56 -1.85
C PHE A 12 -8.43 -21.90 -1.65
N TRP A 13 -7.80 -21.49 -2.75
CA TRP A 13 -6.67 -20.57 -2.71
C TRP A 13 -7.22 -19.26 -2.15
N THR A 14 -7.20 -19.12 -0.83
CA THR A 14 -7.36 -17.80 -0.22
C THR A 14 -6.13 -17.03 -0.66
N PRO A 15 -6.27 -15.91 -1.40
CA PRO A 15 -5.12 -15.09 -1.74
C PRO A 15 -4.42 -14.73 -0.44
N VAL A 16 -3.16 -15.16 -0.33
CA VAL A 16 -2.29 -14.77 0.77
C VAL A 16 -1.99 -13.31 0.59
N SER A 17 -2.15 -12.58 1.67
CA SER A 17 -2.15 -11.13 1.70
C SER A 17 -1.03 -10.75 2.68
N ALA A 18 -0.06 -9.93 2.28
CA ALA A 18 0.92 -9.37 3.20
C ALA A 18 1.33 -7.96 2.82
N LEU A 19 1.78 -7.18 3.80
CA LEU A 19 2.38 -5.86 3.60
C LEU A 19 3.88 -5.96 3.87
N GLN A 20 4.66 -5.23 3.08
CA GLN A 20 6.11 -5.12 3.26
C GLN A 20 6.45 -4.63 4.67
N VAL A 21 7.45 -5.28 5.28
CA VAL A 21 7.92 -5.02 6.65
C VAL A 21 9.33 -5.58 6.77
N THR A 22 10.18 -4.96 7.59
CA THR A 22 11.55 -5.47 7.76
C THR A 22 11.51 -6.85 8.40
N PRO A 23 12.27 -7.84 7.89
CA PRO A 23 12.36 -9.16 8.50
C PRO A 23 12.62 -9.09 10.01
N ASN A 24 11.91 -9.91 10.79
CA ASN A 24 11.97 -9.96 12.26
C ASN A 24 11.55 -8.67 13.00
N SER A 25 10.94 -7.72 12.31
CA SER A 25 10.39 -6.53 12.95
C SER A 25 9.29 -6.89 13.97
N PRO A 26 9.18 -6.17 15.10
CA PRO A 26 8.03 -6.27 15.98
C PRO A 26 6.70 -5.92 15.28
N CYS A 27 6.73 -5.22 14.15
CA CYS A 27 5.56 -4.90 13.33
C CYS A 27 5.10 -6.04 12.43
N SER A 28 5.91 -7.09 12.23
CA SER A 28 5.52 -8.24 11.38
C SER A 28 4.22 -8.89 11.83
N GLN A 29 3.90 -8.86 13.13
CA GLN A 29 2.63 -9.39 13.65
C GLN A 29 1.36 -8.64 13.16
N PHE A 30 1.53 -7.40 12.70
CA PHE A 30 0.44 -6.58 12.16
C PHE A 30 0.42 -6.56 10.62
N CYS A 31 1.58 -6.75 10.00
CA CYS A 31 1.77 -6.66 8.54
C CYS A 31 1.66 -8.02 7.83
N LEU A 32 2.02 -9.12 8.49
CA LEU A 32 2.05 -10.46 7.90
C LEU A 32 0.84 -11.30 8.31
N ASP A 33 0.43 -12.21 7.43
CA ASP A 33 -0.53 -13.25 7.78
C ASP A 33 0.17 -14.42 8.47
N ARG A 34 -0.42 -14.91 9.57
CA ARG A 34 0.15 -16.05 10.33
C ARG A 34 0.27 -17.33 9.50
N SER A 35 -0.57 -17.47 8.49
CA SER A 35 -0.56 -18.62 7.58
C SER A 35 0.60 -18.58 6.57
N ASP A 36 1.22 -17.42 6.39
CA ASP A 36 2.36 -17.26 5.49
C ASP A 36 3.33 -16.18 6.00
N PRO A 37 4.16 -16.52 7.00
CA PRO A 37 5.13 -15.59 7.57
C PRO A 37 6.26 -15.23 6.60
N ASN A 38 6.30 -15.82 5.39
CA ASN A 38 7.30 -15.55 4.37
C ASN A 38 6.78 -14.69 3.22
N SER A 39 5.51 -14.30 3.25
CA SER A 39 4.96 -13.36 2.29
C SER A 39 5.35 -11.95 2.70
N TYR A 40 6.32 -11.36 2.02
CA TYR A 40 6.74 -9.97 2.30
C TYR A 40 6.23 -9.00 1.23
N GLU A 41 5.50 -9.46 0.22
CA GLU A 41 5.10 -8.60 -0.90
C GLU A 41 3.76 -7.90 -0.67
N THR A 42 3.76 -6.57 -0.74
CA THR A 42 2.54 -5.77 -0.83
C THR A 42 1.82 -6.05 -2.15
N ARG A 43 0.57 -6.48 -2.04
CA ARG A 43 -0.29 -6.81 -3.19
C ARG A 43 -1.52 -5.93 -3.22
N GLY A 44 -2.10 -5.74 -4.40
CA GLY A 44 -3.35 -4.99 -4.56
C GLY A 44 -4.52 -5.54 -3.72
N SER A 45 -4.51 -6.84 -3.38
CA SER A 45 -5.50 -7.43 -2.48
C SER A 45 -5.45 -6.89 -1.05
N GLU A 46 -4.36 -6.23 -0.67
CA GLU A 46 -4.16 -5.60 0.64
C GLU A 46 -4.59 -4.14 0.68
N ILE A 47 -4.92 -3.57 -0.47
CA ILE A 47 -5.23 -2.16 -0.59
C ILE A 47 -6.74 -1.98 -0.71
N VAL A 48 -7.26 -1.03 0.04
CA VAL A 48 -8.61 -0.51 -0.10
C VAL A 48 -8.51 0.97 -0.43
N CYS A 49 -9.39 1.47 -1.31
CA CYS A 49 -9.31 2.84 -1.80
C CYS A 49 -10.38 3.75 -1.23
N ASP A 50 -11.53 3.19 -0.85
CA ASP A 50 -12.60 3.94 -0.21
C ASP A 50 -12.33 4.10 1.29
N ASP A 51 -12.50 5.31 1.81
CA ASP A 51 -12.24 5.63 3.23
C ASP A 51 -13.00 4.72 4.21
N ASP A 52 -14.25 4.37 3.89
CA ASP A 52 -15.08 3.50 4.73
C ASP A 52 -14.53 2.08 4.84
N ASP A 53 -13.82 1.61 3.81
CA ASP A 53 -13.29 0.26 3.76
C ASP A 53 -12.09 0.06 4.69
N PHE A 54 -11.37 1.13 5.03
CA PHE A 54 -10.32 1.07 6.05
C PHE A 54 -10.86 0.59 7.39
N LYS A 55 -12.11 0.95 7.73
CA LYS A 55 -12.77 0.51 8.96
C LYS A 55 -13.57 -0.77 8.79
N ARG A 56 -14.14 -1.01 7.60
CA ARG A 56 -15.11 -2.09 7.38
C ARG A 56 -14.50 -3.37 6.84
N LYS A 57 -13.41 -3.31 6.07
CA LYS A 57 -12.77 -4.48 5.44
C LYS A 57 -11.54 -4.91 6.24
N ALA A 58 -11.31 -6.22 6.28
CA ALA A 58 -10.16 -6.79 6.98
C ALA A 58 -8.82 -6.30 6.41
N ALA A 59 -8.70 -6.18 5.09
CA ALA A 59 -7.51 -5.62 4.42
C ALA A 59 -7.24 -4.18 4.86
N GLY A 60 -8.27 -3.33 4.87
CA GLY A 60 -8.21 -1.97 5.37
C GLY A 60 -7.72 -1.87 6.81
N GLN A 61 -8.35 -2.63 7.73
CA GLN A 61 -7.95 -2.65 9.14
C GLN A 61 -6.51 -3.17 9.35
N LYS A 62 -6.09 -4.16 8.56
CA LYS A 62 -4.72 -4.68 8.58
C LYS A 62 -3.73 -3.60 8.13
N PHE A 63 -4.03 -2.93 7.03
CA PHE A 63 -3.23 -1.82 6.52
C PHE A 63 -3.04 -0.72 7.56
N GLN A 64 -4.12 -0.27 8.21
CA GLN A 64 -4.06 0.74 9.27
C GLN A 64 -3.14 0.33 10.43
N ARG A 65 -3.29 -0.90 10.94
CA ARG A 65 -2.48 -1.40 12.07
C ARG A 65 -1.01 -1.58 11.70
N CYS A 66 -0.74 -2.11 10.51
CA CYS A 66 0.62 -2.28 10.01
C CYS A 66 1.32 -0.94 9.88
N LEU A 67 0.73 0.02 9.15
CA LEU A 67 1.33 1.33 8.95
C LEU A 67 1.52 2.11 10.25
N ALA A 68 0.55 2.06 11.17
CA ALA A 68 0.69 2.70 12.48
C ALA A 68 1.92 2.16 13.24
N CYS A 69 2.17 0.84 13.18
CA CYS A 69 3.36 0.26 13.79
C CYS A 69 4.64 0.69 13.06
N LEU A 70 4.67 0.60 11.72
CA LEU A 70 5.86 0.92 10.92
C LEU A 70 6.25 2.40 11.06
N GLN A 71 5.27 3.30 11.15
CA GLN A 71 5.48 4.75 11.32
C GLN A 71 6.25 5.07 12.61
N ASP A 72 5.94 4.38 13.70
CA ASP A 72 6.54 4.62 15.02
C ASP A 72 7.79 3.75 15.27
N SER A 73 8.09 2.81 14.37
CA SER A 73 9.17 1.84 14.56
C SER A 73 10.52 2.37 14.08
N ALA A 74 11.51 2.33 14.97
CA ALA A 74 12.91 2.59 14.64
C ALA A 74 13.67 1.32 14.19
N PHE A 75 12.98 0.19 13.99
CA PHE A 75 13.62 -1.09 13.69
C PHE A 75 14.30 -1.09 12.31
N LYS A 76 15.49 -1.68 12.26
CA LYS A 76 16.30 -1.85 11.05
C LYS A 76 17.00 -3.20 11.09
N GLN A 77 17.14 -3.84 9.93
CA GLN A 77 17.91 -5.06 9.78
C GLN A 77 18.53 -5.10 8.38
N GLY A 78 19.86 -5.27 8.32
CA GLY A 78 20.59 -5.17 7.05
C GLY A 78 20.39 -3.78 6.43
N ASP A 79 20.05 -3.76 5.14
CA ASP A 79 19.79 -2.52 4.40
C ASP A 79 18.31 -2.09 4.48
N GLU A 80 17.46 -2.81 5.21
CA GLU A 80 16.03 -2.52 5.32
C GLU A 80 15.67 -1.80 6.64
N SER A 81 14.61 -1.00 6.60
CA SER A 81 14.04 -0.38 7.80
C SER A 81 12.52 -0.28 7.74
N ASP A 82 11.88 -0.32 8.90
CA ASP A 82 10.42 -0.19 8.99
C ASP A 82 9.94 1.15 8.47
N GLN A 83 10.72 2.22 8.66
CA GLN A 83 10.42 3.55 8.12
C GLN A 83 10.40 3.58 6.59
N ASP A 84 11.31 2.85 5.96
CA ASP A 84 11.39 2.74 4.51
C ASP A 84 10.22 1.90 3.96
N TRP A 85 9.87 0.80 4.63
CA TRP A 85 8.68 0.01 4.29
C TRP A 85 7.36 0.72 4.55
N PHE A 86 7.28 1.60 5.56
CA PHE A 86 6.13 2.49 5.76
C PHE A 86 5.89 3.35 4.51
N LEU A 87 6.94 4.01 4.01
CA LEU A 87 6.86 4.88 2.84
C LEU A 87 6.56 4.08 1.56
N TYR A 88 7.14 2.89 1.42
CA TYR A 88 6.83 1.99 0.31
C TYR A 88 5.35 1.59 0.30
N ASN A 89 4.79 1.12 1.42
CA ASN A 89 3.39 0.71 1.50
C ASN A 89 2.42 1.87 1.24
N MET A 90 2.76 3.07 1.72
CA MET A 90 2.01 4.29 1.43
C MET A 90 2.01 4.62 -0.06
N ARG A 91 3.20 4.61 -0.70
CA ARG A 91 3.32 4.84 -2.14
C ARG A 91 2.57 3.79 -2.95
N TYR A 92 2.67 2.51 -2.58
CA TYR A 92 1.92 1.43 -3.22
C TYR A 92 0.42 1.68 -3.15
N SER A 93 -0.11 2.00 -1.96
CA SER A 93 -1.53 2.30 -1.79
C SER A 93 -1.98 3.49 -2.62
N PHE A 94 -1.17 4.55 -2.64
CA PHE A 94 -1.45 5.73 -3.44
C PHE A 94 -1.46 5.40 -4.94
N ASP A 95 -0.44 4.70 -5.43
CA ASP A 95 -0.35 4.30 -6.83
C ASP A 95 -1.49 3.39 -7.26
N TYR A 96 -1.86 2.47 -6.39
CA TYR A 96 -2.97 1.55 -6.64
C TYR A 96 -4.28 2.32 -6.76
N CYS A 97 -4.58 3.22 -5.83
CA CYS A 97 -5.86 3.90 -5.77
C CYS A 97 -5.99 5.12 -6.71
N ILE A 98 -4.91 5.85 -6.95
CA ILE A 98 -4.93 7.07 -7.78
C ILE A 98 -4.58 6.76 -9.23
N PHE A 99 -3.52 5.99 -9.45
CA PHE A 99 -3.00 5.69 -10.79
C PHE A 99 -3.46 4.35 -11.35
N GLY A 100 -4.14 3.52 -10.55
CA GLY A 100 -4.49 2.15 -10.93
C GLY A 100 -3.27 1.23 -11.10
N TYR A 101 -2.10 1.62 -10.56
CA TYR A 101 -0.82 0.96 -10.77
C TYR A 101 -0.46 0.05 -9.58
N PRO A 102 0.16 -1.13 -9.78
CA PRO A 102 0.58 -1.69 -11.05
C PRO A 102 -0.55 -2.32 -11.87
N ASN A 103 -1.61 -2.83 -11.25
CA ASN A 103 -2.70 -3.56 -11.94
C ASN A 103 -4.02 -3.49 -11.16
N ALA A 104 -4.50 -2.30 -10.80
CA ALA A 104 -5.77 -2.17 -10.09
C ALA A 104 -6.95 -2.48 -11.01
N THR A 105 -7.92 -3.26 -10.50
CA THR A 105 -9.14 -3.59 -11.24
C THR A 105 -10.32 -2.83 -10.67
N GLY A 106 -11.14 -2.22 -11.52
CA GLY A 106 -12.32 -1.46 -11.08
C GLY A 106 -12.02 -0.04 -10.61
N ILE A 107 -10.77 0.40 -10.73
CA ILE A 107 -10.35 1.78 -10.46
C ILE A 107 -10.30 2.50 -11.81
N SER A 108 -11.26 3.40 -12.06
CA SER A 108 -11.16 4.33 -13.18
C SER A 108 -10.15 5.39 -12.79
N SER A 109 -9.25 5.77 -13.70
CA SER A 109 -8.27 6.84 -13.45
C SER A 109 -8.97 8.07 -12.88
N GLY A 110 -8.71 8.38 -11.62
CA GLY A 110 -9.36 9.49 -10.92
C GLY A 110 -9.02 10.84 -11.55
N PRO A 111 -9.80 11.89 -11.31
CA PRO A 111 -9.61 13.20 -11.93
C PRO A 111 -8.27 13.88 -11.61
N CYS A 112 -7.49 13.33 -10.68
CA CYS A 112 -6.23 13.91 -10.19
C CYS A 112 -4.98 13.49 -10.96
N ILE A 113 -5.06 12.60 -11.95
CA ILE A 113 -3.90 12.14 -12.72
C ILE A 113 -3.44 13.12 -13.83
N THR A 114 -3.89 14.38 -13.79
CA THR A 114 -3.57 15.38 -14.82
C THR A 114 -2.19 16.00 -14.63
N SER A 115 -1.70 16.72 -15.65
CA SER A 115 -0.43 17.46 -15.62
C SER A 115 -0.39 18.57 -14.57
N GLU A 116 -1.54 19.04 -14.10
CA GLU A 116 -1.66 20.12 -13.11
C GLU A 116 -1.77 19.62 -11.67
N ALA A 117 -2.01 18.32 -11.46
CA ALA A 117 -2.20 17.70 -10.15
C ALA A 117 -1.14 16.62 -9.88
N CYS A 118 -1.48 15.33 -9.93
CA CYS A 118 -0.58 14.24 -9.58
C CYS A 118 0.33 13.77 -10.72
N GLY A 119 0.06 14.17 -11.96
CA GLY A 119 0.86 13.78 -13.13
C GLY A 119 2.38 13.99 -12.94
N PRO A 120 2.84 15.16 -12.45
CA PRO A 120 4.28 15.44 -12.30
C PRO A 120 5.02 14.54 -11.29
N ILE A 121 4.32 13.91 -10.33
CA ILE A 121 4.94 13.00 -9.35
C ILE A 121 4.68 11.53 -9.67
N GLY A 122 4.00 11.24 -10.78
CA GLY A 122 3.52 9.90 -11.09
C GLY A 122 4.63 8.86 -11.32
N ASN A 123 5.74 9.21 -11.99
CA ASN A 123 6.82 8.24 -12.18
C ASN A 123 7.65 8.07 -10.91
N ALA A 124 7.91 9.17 -10.21
CA ALA A 124 8.52 9.14 -8.88
C ALA A 124 7.77 8.19 -7.93
N LEU A 125 6.44 8.31 -7.83
CA LEU A 125 5.64 7.44 -6.97
C LEU A 125 5.71 5.96 -7.38
N LYS A 126 5.72 5.65 -8.69
CA LYS A 126 5.79 4.28 -9.22
C LYS A 126 7.16 3.62 -9.17
N LYS A 127 8.22 4.41 -8.95
CA LYS A 127 9.60 3.94 -8.98
C LYS A 127 9.85 2.81 -7.97
N GLY A 128 10.26 1.62 -8.43
CA GLY A 128 10.58 0.49 -7.55
C GLY A 128 9.38 -0.18 -6.88
N ILE A 129 8.14 0.15 -7.28
CA ILE A 129 6.94 -0.43 -6.67
C ILE A 129 6.77 -1.93 -7.01
N THR A 130 7.05 -2.33 -8.26
CA THR A 130 6.91 -3.74 -8.70
C THR A 130 8.12 -4.62 -8.40
N GLU A 131 9.27 -4.01 -8.09
CA GLU A 131 10.54 -4.70 -7.84
C GLU A 131 11.12 -4.20 -6.49
N PRO A 132 10.41 -4.41 -5.37
CA PRO A 132 10.74 -3.78 -4.09
C PRO A 132 12.08 -4.22 -3.49
N ASN A 133 12.60 -5.38 -3.89
CA ASN A 133 13.87 -5.92 -3.39
C ASN A 133 15.09 -5.36 -4.14
N ASP A 134 14.88 -4.86 -5.36
CA ASP A 134 15.93 -4.31 -6.23
C ASP A 134 15.93 -2.77 -6.21
N ARG A 135 15.09 -2.15 -5.37
CA ARG A 135 14.95 -0.70 -5.29
C ARG A 135 16.08 -0.08 -4.48
N GLU A 136 16.49 1.11 -4.91
CA GLU A 136 17.32 1.98 -4.08
C GLU A 136 16.40 2.75 -3.11
N GLN A 137 16.77 2.79 -1.83
CA GLN A 137 15.98 3.50 -0.83
C GLN A 137 15.88 4.99 -1.20
N TYR A 138 14.67 5.52 -1.22
CA TYR A 138 14.38 6.94 -1.46
C TYR A 138 14.71 7.48 -2.87
N ASP A 139 14.98 6.62 -3.86
CA ASP A 139 15.27 7.04 -5.24
C ASP A 139 14.14 7.86 -5.91
N TYR A 140 12.91 7.65 -5.46
CA TYR A 140 11.73 8.45 -5.82
C TYR A 140 11.86 9.93 -5.45
N CYS A 141 12.67 10.29 -4.45
CA CYS A 141 12.92 11.69 -4.09
C CYS A 141 13.75 12.43 -5.15
N ASP A 142 14.56 11.70 -5.92
CA ASP A 142 15.43 12.25 -6.97
C ASP A 142 14.88 12.06 -8.38
N THR A 143 13.76 11.35 -8.52
CA THR A 143 13.07 11.12 -9.79
C THR A 143 12.31 12.37 -10.26
N ASP A 144 12.16 12.55 -11.57
CA ASP A 144 11.42 13.65 -12.22
C ASP A 144 11.85 15.04 -11.72
N ASP A 145 13.14 15.35 -11.79
CA ASP A 145 13.71 16.63 -11.32
C ASP A 145 13.36 16.95 -9.85
N LYS A 146 13.28 15.91 -9.01
CA LYS A 146 12.89 16.00 -7.59
C LYS A 146 11.46 16.51 -7.39
N ALA A 147 10.53 16.14 -8.26
CA ALA A 147 9.13 16.56 -8.19
C ALA A 147 8.47 16.28 -6.82
N MET A 148 8.87 15.19 -6.15
CA MET A 148 8.43 14.83 -4.80
C MET A 148 8.86 15.82 -3.70
N LEU A 149 9.82 16.71 -3.99
CA LEU A 149 10.30 17.76 -3.09
C LEU A 149 9.79 19.16 -3.49
N GLY A 150 8.97 19.24 -4.55
CA GLY A 150 8.42 20.48 -5.09
C GLY A 150 6.94 20.69 -4.75
N ASP A 151 6.35 21.72 -5.37
CA ASP A 151 4.94 22.09 -5.18
C ASP A 151 3.94 21.11 -5.80
N ALA A 152 4.42 20.13 -6.58
CA ALA A 152 3.61 19.10 -7.21
C ALA A 152 2.93 18.18 -6.18
N VAL A 153 3.60 17.92 -5.04
CA VAL A 153 3.00 17.15 -3.94
C VAL A 153 1.79 17.89 -3.38
N ASP A 154 1.91 19.20 -3.12
CA ASP A 154 0.81 20.01 -2.57
C ASP A 154 -0.39 20.09 -3.53
N LYS A 155 -0.12 20.25 -4.84
CA LYS A 155 -1.15 20.28 -5.88
C LYS A 155 -1.88 18.93 -5.99
N CYS A 156 -1.12 17.85 -6.02
CA CYS A 156 -1.67 16.50 -6.04
C CYS A 156 -2.52 16.25 -4.78
N GLN A 157 -1.98 16.56 -3.61
CA GLN A 157 -2.69 16.41 -2.34
C GLN A 157 -3.99 17.22 -2.32
N ALA A 158 -3.97 18.47 -2.77
CA ALA A 158 -5.16 19.30 -2.84
C ALA A 158 -6.25 18.70 -3.75
N CYS A 159 -5.86 18.09 -4.87
CA CYS A 159 -6.80 17.40 -5.74
C CYS A 159 -7.38 16.14 -5.07
N VAL A 160 -6.54 15.27 -4.52
CA VAL A 160 -7.01 14.01 -3.91
C VAL A 160 -7.90 14.31 -2.69
N LYS A 161 -7.59 15.35 -1.90
CA LYS A 161 -8.45 15.82 -0.79
C LYS A 161 -9.81 16.31 -1.24
N ALA A 162 -9.92 16.84 -2.46
CA ALA A 162 -11.20 17.29 -2.99
C ALA A 162 -12.11 16.09 -3.34
N ASP A 163 -11.55 14.89 -3.49
CA ASP A 163 -12.31 13.64 -3.56
C ASP A 163 -12.62 13.13 -2.14
N SER A 164 -13.87 13.33 -1.71
CA SER A 164 -14.34 12.98 -0.37
C SER A 164 -14.28 11.48 -0.02
N SER A 165 -14.01 10.62 -1.00
CA SER A 165 -13.93 9.16 -0.79
C SER A 165 -12.52 8.63 -0.53
N GLN A 166 -11.49 9.47 -0.71
CA GLN A 166 -10.07 9.09 -0.67
C GLN A 166 -9.26 9.92 0.35
N THR A 167 -9.92 10.44 1.38
CA THR A 167 -9.34 11.34 2.38
C THR A 167 -8.19 10.67 3.16
N ILE A 168 -8.32 9.38 3.48
CA ILE A 168 -7.32 8.59 4.21
C ILE A 168 -6.05 8.37 3.36
N ILE A 169 -6.19 8.32 2.04
CA ILE A 169 -5.05 8.21 1.11
C ILE A 169 -4.45 9.59 0.82
N SER A 170 -5.25 10.65 0.91
CA SER A 170 -4.85 12.05 0.69
C SER A 170 -4.07 12.68 1.87
N ASN A 171 -4.20 12.10 3.05
CA ASN A 171 -3.56 12.54 4.27
C ASN A 171 -2.92 11.35 4.94
N CYS A 172 -1.62 11.41 5.21
CA CYS A 172 -1.02 10.66 6.32
C CYS A 172 -1.56 11.16 7.68
N GLU A 173 -2.88 11.38 7.80
CA GLU A 173 -3.49 11.64 9.11
C GLU A 173 -3.29 10.39 9.96
N PRO A 174 -2.92 10.53 11.23
CA PRO A 174 -2.82 9.40 12.14
C PRO A 174 -4.14 8.63 12.12
N PHE A 175 -4.08 7.35 11.76
CA PHE A 175 -5.26 6.49 11.80
C PHE A 175 -5.87 6.57 13.22
N PRO A 176 -7.16 6.92 13.37
CA PRO A 176 -7.78 6.98 14.68
C PRO A 176 -7.64 5.62 15.34
N ASN A 177 -7.11 5.64 16.57
CA ASN A 177 -6.85 4.44 17.35
C ASN A 177 -8.11 3.56 17.42
N PRO A 178 -8.07 2.28 16.99
CA PRO A 178 -9.23 1.39 17.04
C PRO A 178 -9.67 1.02 18.48
N ALA A 179 -8.99 1.55 19.51
CA ALA A 179 -9.31 1.35 20.92
C ALA A 179 -10.00 2.56 21.62
N ALA A 180 -10.56 3.51 20.86
CA ALA A 180 -11.37 4.61 21.39
C ALA A 180 -12.87 4.36 21.20
#